data_AF-A0AAD4HM73-F1
#
_entry.id   AF-A0AAD4HM73-F1
#
_cell.length_a   1.000
_cell.length_b   1.000
_cell.length_c   1.000
_cell.angle_alpha   90.00
_cell.angle_beta   90.00
_cell.angle_gamma   90.00
#
_symmetry.space_group_name_H-M   'P 1'
#
loop_
_entity.id
_entity.type
_entity.pdbx_description
1 polymer ?
#
loop_
_entity_poly.entity_id
_entity_poly.type
_entity_poly.pdbx_seq_one_letter_code
_entity_poly.pdbx_strand_id
1 'polypeptide(L)'
;MPPLRTLYLYIGTSTTPFQSPYTDYIVYEQLRHEFMDRPRARAAFLHGGLIWQLALHSLGVDHLPSVFDGISTEAVPFGNLLVGNSGQTYYDNGLSEEEINFMCGTYYIDHCDSSEVVSWWPRPNTWNVSGLNVGFWSAQ
;
A
#
# COMPACT_ATOMS: atom_id res chain seq x y z
N MET A 1 -17.75 -10.05 -1.52
CA MET A 1 -16.40 -9.47 -1.71
C MET A 1 -15.41 -10.22 -0.85
N PRO A 2 -14.25 -10.64 -1.37
CA PRO A 2 -13.23 -11.26 -0.53
C PRO A 2 -12.62 -10.18 0.39
N PRO A 3 -12.36 -10.47 1.67
CA PRO A 3 -11.60 -9.57 2.54
C PRO A 3 -10.20 -9.33 1.97
N LEU A 4 -9.56 -8.19 2.30
CA LEU A 4 -8.15 -7.89 1.94
C LEU A 4 -7.21 -9.07 2.22
N ARG A 5 -7.51 -9.87 3.25
CA ARG A 5 -6.87 -11.15 3.60
C ARG A 5 -6.80 -12.17 2.44
N THR A 6 -7.75 -12.15 1.52
CA THR A 6 -7.80 -13.00 0.32
C THR A 6 -6.87 -12.50 -0.78
N LEU A 7 -6.65 -11.17 -0.86
CA LEU A 7 -5.65 -10.57 -1.74
C LEU A 7 -4.23 -10.83 -1.23
N TYR A 8 -4.01 -10.78 0.10
CA TYR A 8 -2.77 -11.26 0.72
C TYR A 8 -2.53 -12.76 0.47
N LEU A 9 -3.60 -13.56 0.38
CA LEU A 9 -3.49 -14.98 0.03
C LEU A 9 -3.11 -15.18 -1.45
N TYR A 10 -3.49 -14.25 -2.33
CA TYR A 10 -3.20 -14.31 -3.76
C TYR A 10 -1.77 -13.87 -4.09
N ILE A 11 -1.23 -12.92 -3.33
CA ILE A 11 0.20 -12.57 -3.39
C ILE A 11 1.03 -13.58 -2.56
N GLY A 12 0.40 -14.18 -1.54
CA GLY A 12 0.66 -15.52 -1.02
C GLY A 12 1.95 -15.72 -0.24
N THR A 13 1.83 -16.33 0.95
CA THR A 13 2.90 -17.18 1.48
C THR A 13 3.19 -18.26 0.46
N SER A 14 4.27 -18.14 -0.30
CA SER A 14 4.66 -19.14 -1.29
C SER A 14 5.71 -20.06 -0.70
N THR A 15 5.53 -21.36 -0.86
CA THR A 15 6.55 -22.37 -0.55
C THR A 15 7.66 -22.43 -1.62
N THR A 16 7.55 -21.61 -2.68
CA THR A 16 8.54 -21.55 -3.78
C THR A 16 8.80 -20.09 -4.21
N PRO A 17 10.05 -19.70 -4.52
CA PRO A 17 10.32 -18.39 -5.10
C PRO A 17 9.60 -18.24 -6.46
N PHE A 18 9.23 -17.01 -6.83
CA PHE A 18 8.45 -16.61 -8.02
C PHE A 18 8.36 -17.67 -9.13
N GLN A 19 7.17 -18.23 -9.33
CA GLN A 19 6.94 -19.23 -10.38
C GLN A 19 7.11 -18.60 -11.78
N SER A 20 6.76 -17.31 -11.91
CA SER A 20 7.11 -16.46 -13.05
C SER A 20 7.18 -15.00 -12.59
N PRO A 21 8.39 -14.44 -12.35
CA PRO A 21 8.56 -13.10 -11.78
C PRO A 21 7.78 -12.01 -12.55
N TYR A 22 7.72 -12.16 -13.87
CA TYR A 22 6.98 -11.25 -14.74
C TYR A 22 5.46 -11.35 -14.54
N THR A 23 4.91 -12.57 -14.52
CA THR A 23 3.47 -12.77 -14.37
C THR A 23 3.00 -12.31 -12.99
N ASP A 24 3.78 -12.63 -11.95
CA ASP A 24 3.51 -12.24 -10.57
C ASP A 24 3.55 -10.71 -10.41
N TYR A 25 4.47 -10.03 -11.09
CA TYR A 25 4.52 -8.58 -11.12
C TYR A 25 3.28 -7.95 -11.78
N ILE A 26 2.82 -8.49 -12.92
CA ILE A 26 1.61 -8.01 -13.59
C ILE A 26 0.37 -8.17 -12.70
N VAL A 27 0.23 -9.30 -12.00
CA VAL A 27 -0.86 -9.50 -11.05
C VAL A 27 -0.76 -8.48 -9.90
N TYR A 28 0.42 -8.29 -9.34
CA TYR A 28 0.65 -7.26 -8.32
C TYR A 28 0.22 -5.86 -8.80
N GLU A 29 0.58 -5.46 -10.01
CA GLU A 29 0.18 -4.16 -10.56
C GLU A 29 -1.32 -4.02 -10.73
N GLN A 30 -2.00 -5.08 -11.19
CA GLN A 30 -3.47 -5.10 -11.31
C GLN A 30 -4.15 -4.94 -9.95
N LEU A 31 -3.69 -5.69 -8.95
CA LEU A 31 -4.24 -5.59 -7.59
C LEU A 31 -4.00 -4.21 -6.99
N ARG A 32 -2.82 -3.62 -7.22
CA ARG A 32 -2.51 -2.27 -6.77
C ARG A 32 -3.43 -1.23 -7.43
N HIS A 33 -3.74 -1.39 -8.71
CA HIS A 33 -4.68 -0.53 -9.42
C HIS A 33 -6.10 -0.67 -8.83
N GLU A 34 -6.60 -1.89 -8.59
CA GLU A 34 -7.91 -2.13 -7.97
C GLU A 34 -8.00 -1.54 -6.54
N PHE A 35 -6.91 -1.59 -5.77
CA PHE A 35 -6.86 -0.94 -4.46
C PHE A 35 -7.03 0.58 -4.56
N MET A 36 -6.55 1.20 -5.64
CA MET A 36 -6.58 2.65 -5.83
C MET A 36 -7.97 3.18 -6.22
N ASP A 37 -8.85 2.32 -6.73
CA ASP A 37 -10.26 2.67 -6.96
C ASP A 37 -11.08 2.81 -5.68
N ARG A 38 -10.50 2.43 -4.52
CA ARG A 38 -11.21 2.44 -3.23
C ARG A 38 -11.03 3.79 -2.55
N PRO A 39 -11.99 4.22 -1.70
CA PRO A 39 -11.83 5.41 -0.86
C PRO A 39 -10.57 5.40 0.02
N ARG A 40 -10.03 4.21 0.31
CA ARG A 40 -8.80 4.00 1.08
C ARG A 40 -7.52 4.41 0.34
N ALA A 41 -7.57 4.56 -0.98
CA ALA A 41 -6.46 5.06 -1.79
C ALA A 41 -5.94 6.41 -1.31
N ARG A 42 -6.83 7.26 -0.75
CA ARG A 42 -6.45 8.54 -0.15
C ARG A 42 -5.36 8.40 0.91
N ALA A 43 -5.39 7.33 1.72
CA ALA A 43 -4.36 7.06 2.72
C ALA A 43 -2.98 6.85 2.08
N ALA A 44 -2.92 6.19 0.92
CA ALA A 44 -1.68 5.99 0.17
C ALA A 44 -1.12 7.30 -0.40
N PHE A 45 -1.99 8.18 -0.91
CA PHE A 45 -1.55 9.52 -1.35
C PHE A 45 -1.09 10.41 -0.18
N LEU A 46 -1.73 10.30 0.98
CA LEU A 46 -1.35 11.07 2.18
C LEU A 46 -0.09 10.54 2.88
N HIS A 47 0.29 9.29 2.66
CA HIS A 47 1.49 8.69 3.26
C HIS A 47 2.80 9.37 2.79
N GLY A 48 2.79 9.96 1.59
CA GLY A 48 3.99 10.56 1.00
C GLY A 48 5.08 9.54 0.65
N GLY A 49 6.26 10.04 0.27
CA GLY A 49 7.41 9.21 -0.08
C GLY A 49 7.13 8.24 -1.22
N LEU A 50 7.67 7.02 -1.12
CA LEU A 50 7.56 6.01 -2.18
C LEU A 50 6.12 5.52 -2.37
N ILE A 51 5.34 5.42 -1.29
CA ILE A 51 3.95 4.96 -1.36
C ILE A 51 3.09 5.92 -2.18
N TRP A 52 3.30 7.23 -2.00
CA TRP A 52 2.70 8.26 -2.85
C TRP A 52 3.05 8.05 -4.33
N GLN A 53 4.32 7.74 -4.65
CA GLN A 53 4.71 7.51 -6.05
C GLN A 53 4.05 6.27 -6.64
N LEU A 54 3.94 5.20 -5.87
CA LEU A 54 3.24 3.99 -6.29
C LEU A 54 1.75 4.24 -6.52
N ALA A 55 1.13 5.06 -5.67
CA ALA A 55 -0.24 5.51 -5.86
C ALA A 55 -0.39 6.36 -7.13
N LEU A 56 0.51 7.33 -7.34
CA LEU A 56 0.55 8.17 -8.52
C LEU A 56 0.75 7.37 -9.81
N HIS A 57 1.63 6.37 -9.79
CA HIS A 57 1.87 5.49 -10.94
C HIS A 57 0.64 4.64 -11.28
N SER A 58 -0.18 4.30 -10.28
CA SER A 58 -1.35 3.44 -10.46
C SER A 58 -2.57 4.21 -10.95
N LEU A 59 -2.84 5.40 -10.38
CA LEU A 59 -4.04 6.19 -10.68
C LEU A 59 -3.77 7.34 -11.67
N GLY A 60 -2.51 7.72 -11.89
CA GLY A 60 -2.18 8.91 -12.68
C GLY A 60 -2.49 10.23 -11.96
N VAL A 61 -1.97 11.32 -12.53
CA VAL A 61 -2.10 12.67 -11.96
C VAL A 61 -3.53 13.22 -12.11
N ASP A 62 -4.22 12.82 -13.18
CA ASP A 62 -5.54 13.35 -13.55
C ASP A 62 -6.64 12.98 -12.56
N HIS A 63 -6.47 11.88 -11.83
CA HIS A 63 -7.43 11.37 -10.85
C HIS A 63 -7.14 11.85 -9.41
N LEU A 64 -6.07 12.64 -9.19
CA LEU A 64 -5.76 13.22 -7.87
C LEU A 64 -6.86 14.13 -7.31
N PRO A 65 -7.50 15.04 -8.08
CA PRO A 65 -8.50 15.95 -7.53
C PRO A 65 -9.67 15.20 -6.90
N SER A 66 -10.14 14.12 -7.54
CA SER A 66 -11.21 13.27 -7.01
C SER A 66 -10.85 12.53 -5.73
N VAL A 67 -9.58 12.17 -5.52
CA VAL A 67 -9.14 11.48 -4.29
C VAL A 67 -9.03 12.44 -3.10
N PHE A 68 -8.70 13.71 -3.37
CA PHE A 68 -8.58 14.73 -2.33
C PHE A 68 -9.90 15.44 -2.01
N ASP A 69 -10.93 15.29 -2.85
CA ASP A 69 -12.26 15.85 -2.61
C ASP A 69 -13.00 15.11 -1.47
N GLY A 70 -12.82 15.62 -0.25
CA GLY A 70 -13.63 15.28 0.92
C GLY A 70 -13.22 14.00 1.66
N ILE A 71 -13.49 13.97 2.97
CA ILE A 71 -13.46 12.73 3.76
C ILE A 71 -14.63 11.88 3.25
N SER A 72 -14.33 10.83 2.50
CA SER A 72 -15.37 9.85 2.16
C SER A 72 -15.93 9.28 3.46
N THR A 73 -17.24 9.33 3.62
CA THR A 73 -17.95 8.69 4.75
C THR A 73 -17.70 7.18 4.80
N GLU A 74 -17.25 6.58 3.70
CA GLU A 74 -16.86 5.18 3.61
C GLU A 74 -15.41 4.92 4.04
N ALA A 75 -14.56 5.95 4.17
CA ALA A 75 -13.21 5.80 4.74
C ALA A 75 -13.23 5.69 6.28
N VAL A 76 -14.33 6.15 6.90
CA VAL A 76 -14.58 6.16 8.34
C VAL A 76 -14.35 4.78 9.01
N PRO A 77 -14.87 3.64 8.53
CA PRO A 77 -14.63 2.35 9.17
C PRO A 77 -13.19 1.81 9.05
N PHE A 78 -12.31 2.43 8.27
CA PHE A 78 -10.97 1.90 7.99
C PHE A 78 -9.82 2.55 8.77
N GLY A 79 -10.09 3.68 9.42
CA GLY A 79 -9.13 4.38 10.25
C GLY A 79 -9.19 3.95 11.72
N ASN A 80 -8.09 4.12 12.44
CA ASN A 80 -8.12 3.97 13.89
C ASN A 80 -9.02 5.05 14.50
N LEU A 81 -9.94 4.63 15.37
CA LEU A 81 -10.79 5.53 16.13
C LEU A 81 -9.93 6.29 17.14
N LEU A 82 -9.70 7.57 16.90
CA LEU A 82 -9.04 8.48 17.84
C LEU A 82 -10.14 9.24 18.59
N VAL A 83 -10.31 8.94 19.88
CA VAL A 83 -11.27 9.66 20.72
C VAL A 83 -10.58 10.88 21.32
N GLY A 84 -11.03 12.06 20.90
CA GLY A 84 -10.58 13.33 21.45
C GLY A 84 -11.14 13.58 22.84
N ASN A 85 -10.42 14.40 23.62
CA ASN A 85 -10.75 14.71 25.02
C ASN A 85 -12.14 15.35 25.23
N SER A 86 -12.77 15.84 24.16
CA SER A 86 -14.10 16.47 24.15
C SER A 86 -15.23 15.56 23.63
N GLY A 87 -14.98 14.25 23.51
CA GLY A 87 -15.95 13.30 22.94
C GLY A 87 -16.07 13.37 21.41
N GLN A 88 -15.15 14.09 20.76
CA GLN A 88 -15.04 14.12 19.29
C GLN A 88 -14.31 12.88 18.82
N THR A 89 -14.80 12.28 17.74
CA THR A 89 -14.22 11.08 17.14
C THR A 89 -13.47 11.46 15.88
N TYR A 90 -12.17 11.19 15.83
CA TYR A 90 -11.33 11.33 14.64
C TYR A 90 -11.01 9.93 14.11
N TYR A 91 -10.82 9.82 12.80
CA TYR A 91 -10.39 8.59 12.17
C TYR A 91 -9.02 8.83 11.54
N ASP A 92 -8.04 7.99 11.91
CA ASP A 92 -6.72 8.03 11.31
C ASP A 92 -6.79 7.58 9.85
N ASN A 93 -6.45 8.48 8.92
CA ASN A 93 -6.38 8.15 7.49
C ASN A 93 -5.02 7.51 7.10
N GLY A 94 -4.27 6.97 8.06
CA GLY A 94 -3.03 6.24 7.82
C GLY A 94 -3.24 4.86 7.18
N LEU A 95 -2.23 4.40 6.43
CA LEU A 95 -2.16 3.01 5.97
C LEU A 95 -1.72 2.10 7.11
N SER A 96 -2.30 0.91 7.22
CA SER A 96 -1.78 -0.13 8.12
C SER A 96 -0.48 -0.73 7.58
N GLU A 97 0.29 -1.39 8.44
CA GLU A 97 1.52 -2.09 8.02
C GLU A 97 1.25 -3.12 6.92
N GLU A 98 0.12 -3.83 7.01
CA GLU A 98 -0.31 -4.75 5.98
C GLU A 98 -0.47 -4.02 4.64
N GLU A 99 -1.16 -2.87 4.62
CA GLU A 99 -1.37 -2.14 3.37
C GLU A 99 -0.09 -1.55 2.79
N ILE A 100 0.84 -1.12 3.65
CA ILE A 100 2.18 -0.73 3.23
C ILE A 100 2.88 -1.93 2.57
N ASN A 101 2.81 -3.11 3.19
CA ASN A 101 3.37 -4.33 2.63
C ASN A 101 2.72 -4.67 1.27
N PHE A 102 1.40 -4.57 1.15
CA PHE A 102 0.66 -4.74 -0.09
C PHE A 102 1.10 -3.74 -1.18
N MET A 103 1.15 -2.45 -0.84
CA MET A 103 1.59 -1.39 -1.74
C MET A 103 3.00 -1.64 -2.27
N CYS A 104 3.91 -2.10 -1.41
CA CYS A 104 5.27 -2.45 -1.78
C CYS A 104 5.40 -3.81 -2.51
N GLY A 105 4.29 -4.55 -2.68
CA GLY A 105 4.32 -5.88 -3.29
C GLY A 105 5.12 -6.88 -2.45
N THR A 106 4.96 -6.82 -1.13
CA THR A 106 5.66 -7.67 -0.17
C THR A 106 4.97 -9.03 -0.06
N TYR A 107 5.76 -10.09 -0.12
CA TYR A 107 5.32 -11.45 0.09
C TYR A 107 6.31 -12.19 0.99
N TYR A 108 5.82 -13.27 1.59
CA TYR A 108 6.56 -14.08 2.54
C TYR A 108 6.88 -15.42 1.88
N ILE A 109 8.15 -15.82 1.91
CA ILE A 109 8.58 -17.14 1.48
C ILE A 109 8.83 -17.94 2.74
N ASP A 110 7.94 -18.89 3.02
CA ASP A 110 8.09 -19.77 4.18
C ASP A 110 8.96 -20.97 3.81
N HIS A 111 10.10 -21.06 4.48
CA HIS A 111 10.98 -22.22 4.49
C HIS A 111 10.69 -23.10 5.72
N CYS A 112 11.23 -24.32 5.74
CA CYS A 112 11.00 -25.25 6.84
C CYS A 112 11.41 -24.71 8.22
N ASP A 113 12.45 -23.85 8.27
CA ASP A 113 13.03 -23.32 9.51
C ASP A 113 13.04 -21.78 9.58
N SER A 114 12.63 -21.07 8.52
CA SER A 114 12.70 -19.61 8.43
C SER A 114 11.63 -19.04 7.50
N SER A 115 11.25 -17.78 7.69
CA SER A 115 10.44 -17.04 6.72
C SER A 115 11.27 -15.90 6.16
N GLU A 116 11.38 -15.82 4.85
CA GLU A 116 12.02 -14.72 4.15
C GLU A 116 10.97 -13.71 3.68
N VAL A 117 11.27 -12.42 3.82
CA VAL A 117 10.40 -11.33 3.37
C VAL A 117 11.01 -10.72 2.12
N VAL A 118 10.24 -10.71 1.03
CA VAL A 118 10.68 -10.16 -0.24
C VAL A 118 9.63 -9.16 -0.74
N SER A 119 10.08 -8.08 -1.39
CA SER A 119 9.20 -7.02 -1.87
C SER A 119 9.65 -6.53 -3.25
N TRP A 120 8.68 -6.21 -4.12
CA TRP A 120 8.96 -5.58 -5.42
C TRP A 120 9.51 -4.16 -5.29
N TRP A 121 9.01 -3.42 -4.31
CA TRP A 121 9.46 -2.07 -3.98
C TRP A 121 10.01 -2.01 -2.57
N PRO A 122 11.05 -1.19 -2.29
CA PRO A 122 11.59 -1.08 -0.94
C PRO A 122 10.51 -0.58 0.02
N ARG A 123 10.39 -1.24 1.18
CA ARG A 123 9.47 -0.78 2.23
C ARG A 123 9.88 0.61 2.73
N PRO A 124 8.94 1.45 3.21
CA PRO A 124 9.24 2.83 3.61
C PRO A 124 10.43 2.97 4.58
N ASN A 125 10.53 2.07 5.56
CA ASN A 125 11.64 2.06 6.52
C ASN A 125 13.00 1.81 5.83
N THR A 126 13.03 0.95 4.82
CA THR A 126 14.22 0.67 4.01
C THR A 126 14.52 1.82 3.06
N TRP A 127 13.50 2.36 2.38
CA TRP A 127 13.63 3.50 1.47
C TRP A 127 14.21 4.72 2.18
N ASN A 128 13.69 5.04 3.37
CA ASN A 128 14.08 6.22 4.14
C ASN A 128 15.55 6.22 4.57
N VAL A 129 16.16 5.05 4.75
CA VAL A 129 17.57 4.91 5.16
C VAL A 129 18.50 4.54 3.99
N SER A 130 17.96 4.28 2.80
CA SER A 130 18.73 3.79 1.65
C SER A 130 19.72 4.80 1.04
N GLY A 131 19.68 6.06 1.47
CA GLY A 131 20.41 7.17 0.83
C GLY A 131 19.81 7.63 -0.51
N LEU A 132 18.86 6.88 -1.08
CA LEU A 132 18.11 7.25 -2.29
C LEU A 132 16.92 8.17 -2.00
N ASN A 133 16.50 8.27 -0.73
CA ASN A 133 15.51 9.25 -0.31
C ASN A 133 16.16 10.65 -0.21
N VAL A 134 16.26 11.35 -1.34
CA VAL A 134 16.84 12.70 -1.44
C VAL A 134 15.84 13.83 -1.12
N GLY A 135 14.63 13.49 -0.68
CA GLY A 135 13.60 14.45 -0.26
C GLY A 135 12.77 15.09 -1.38
N PHE A 136 13.09 14.82 -2.64
CA PHE A 136 12.30 15.23 -3.79
C PHE A 136 12.35 14.16 -4.89
N TRP A 137 11.36 14.20 -5.79
CA TRP A 137 11.33 13.34 -6.97
C TRP A 137 11.85 14.13 -8.16
N SER A 138 12.99 13.70 -8.72
CA SER A 138 13.50 14.28 -9.96
C SER A 138 12.64 13.83 -11.14
N ALA A 139 12.40 14.74 -12.10
CA ALA A 139 11.82 14.35 -13.38
C ALA A 139 12.72 13.32 -14.07
N GLN A 140 12.10 12.33 -14.71
CA GLN A 140 12.78 11.29 -15.47
C GLN A 140 13.01 11.76 -16.91
#